data_AF-A0A8T4NF29-F1
#
_entry.id   AF-A0A8T4NF29-F1
#
_cell.length_a   1.000
_cell.length_b   1.000
_cell.length_c   1.000
_cell.angle_alpha   90.00
_cell.angle_beta   90.00
_cell.angle_gamma   90.00
#
_symmetry.space_group_name_H-M   'P 1'
#
loop_
_entity.id
_entity.type
_entity.pdbx_description
1 polymer ?
#
loop_
_entity_poly.entity_id
_entity_poly.type
_entity_poly.pdbx_seq_one_letter_code
_entity_poly.pdbx_strand_id
1 'polypeptide(L)'
;MDPVKEAFSKVKQDISDLKEELEAISSELIELKQILNPTHIPTHIPTQDSLQQTNRHSIPTDNLNELYNMPLEAVKSPISDISTGNRGVPTDRQTNQQTDRHIISNTKSPFQASITSPPSLKQVSEVLNSLDDLKKDLRRQFKKLTSQEMLVFATIYQLEEEGLIVDYSLISTKLKLSESSIRDYALKIMRKGVPLTKIKENNKKVILSIPLELKKMASLQTLIALREI
;
A
#
# COMPACT_ATOMS: atom_id res chain seq x y z
N MET A 1 -58.24 -19.95 -2.75
CA MET A 1 -56.80 -20.19 -2.48
C MET A 1 -56.43 -19.40 -1.25
N ASP A 2 -55.67 -19.99 -0.33
CA ASP A 2 -55.29 -19.34 0.92
C ASP A 2 -54.07 -18.43 0.67
N PRO A 3 -54.19 -17.10 0.78
CA PRO A 3 -53.12 -16.16 0.47
C PRO A 3 -51.89 -16.34 1.36
N VAL A 4 -52.08 -16.85 2.58
CA VAL A 4 -50.99 -17.15 3.51
C VAL A 4 -50.16 -18.31 2.97
N LYS A 5 -50.83 -19.37 2.51
CA LYS A 5 -50.16 -20.55 1.96
C LYS A 5 -49.36 -20.24 0.69
N GLU A 6 -49.86 -19.33 -0.15
CA GLU A 6 -49.13 -18.86 -1.33
C GLU A 6 -47.87 -18.06 -0.96
N ALA A 7 -47.98 -17.14 0.00
CA ALA A 7 -46.84 -16.36 0.48
C ALA A 7 -45.73 -17.26 1.05
N PHE A 8 -46.09 -18.27 1.85
CA PHE A 8 -45.12 -19.25 2.36
C PHE A 8 -44.48 -20.10 1.25
N SER A 9 -45.24 -20.44 0.20
CA SER A 9 -44.70 -21.18 -0.95
C SER A 9 -43.67 -20.35 -1.71
N LYS A 10 -43.91 -19.04 -1.89
CA LYS A 10 -42.96 -18.11 -2.53
C LYS A 10 -41.69 -17.95 -1.71
N VAL A 11 -41.83 -17.70 -0.40
CA VAL A 11 -40.67 -17.61 0.51
C VAL A 11 -39.84 -18.88 0.50
N LYS A 12 -40.49 -20.05 0.44
CA LYS A 12 -39.77 -21.33 0.36
C LYS A 12 -39.00 -21.49 -0.95
N GLN A 13 -39.55 -21.02 -2.07
CA GLN A 13 -38.87 -21.01 -3.36
C GLN A 13 -37.67 -20.06 -3.30
N ASP A 14 -37.87 -18.83 -2.85
CA ASP A 14 -36.79 -17.84 -2.74
C ASP A 14 -35.62 -18.35 -1.86
N ILE A 15 -35.93 -19.05 -0.75
CA ILE A 15 -34.91 -19.68 0.11
C ILE A 15 -34.17 -20.80 -0.62
N SER A 16 -34.85 -21.56 -1.48
CA SER A 16 -34.23 -22.61 -2.28
C SER A 16 -33.28 -22.01 -3.32
N ASP A 17 -33.75 -20.98 -4.03
CA ASP A 17 -32.98 -20.30 -5.07
C ASP A 17 -31.71 -19.65 -4.48
N LEU A 18 -31.84 -18.98 -3.31
CA LEU A 18 -30.68 -18.42 -2.58
C LEU A 18 -29.68 -19.49 -2.13
N LYS A 19 -30.15 -20.69 -1.79
CA LYS A 19 -29.27 -21.78 -1.38
C LYS A 19 -28.46 -22.30 -2.57
N GLU A 20 -29.08 -22.43 -3.75
CA GLU A 20 -28.40 -22.83 -4.98
C GLU A 20 -27.35 -21.80 -5.40
N GLU A 21 -27.66 -20.50 -5.31
CA GLU A 21 -26.69 -19.43 -5.58
C GLU A 21 -25.49 -19.47 -4.62
N LEU A 22 -25.72 -19.71 -3.33
CA LEU A 22 -24.64 -19.87 -2.35
C LEU A 22 -23.76 -21.09 -2.61
N GLU A 23 -24.36 -22.20 -3.03
CA GLU A 23 -23.60 -23.41 -3.41
C GLU A 23 -22.75 -23.16 -4.66
N ALA A 24 -23.29 -22.44 -5.65
CA ALA A 24 -22.54 -22.04 -6.85
C ALA A 24 -21.32 -21.15 -6.50
N ILE A 25 -21.54 -20.09 -5.70
CA ILE A 25 -20.45 -19.18 -5.27
C ILE A 25 -19.39 -19.94 -4.47
N SER A 26 -19.80 -20.86 -3.59
CA SER A 26 -18.87 -21.69 -2.81
C SER A 26 -17.99 -22.55 -3.72
N SER A 27 -18.57 -23.13 -4.78
CA SER A 27 -17.82 -23.93 -5.75
C SER A 27 -16.79 -23.11 -6.54
N GLU A 28 -17.15 -21.89 -6.98
CA GLU A 28 -16.24 -20.97 -7.66
C GLU A 28 -15.06 -20.56 -6.76
N LEU A 29 -15.31 -20.31 -5.47
CA LEU A 29 -14.25 -19.99 -4.51
C LEU A 29 -13.28 -21.15 -4.29
N ILE A 30 -13.77 -22.40 -4.30
CA ILE A 30 -12.92 -23.59 -4.21
C ILE A 30 -12.03 -23.69 -5.45
N GLU A 31 -12.57 -23.46 -6.65
CA GLU A 31 -11.81 -23.49 -7.90
C GLU A 31 -10.73 -22.40 -7.95
N LEU A 32 -11.06 -21.15 -7.57
CA LEU A 32 -10.09 -20.06 -7.47
C LEU A 32 -8.97 -20.37 -6.46
N LYS A 33 -9.30 -21.01 -5.34
CA LYS A 33 -8.32 -21.43 -4.33
C LYS A 33 -7.38 -22.52 -4.84
N GLN A 34 -7.84 -23.39 -5.75
CA GLN A 34 -7.00 -24.40 -6.38
C GLN A 34 -6.03 -23.77 -7.39
N ILE A 35 -6.48 -22.78 -8.18
CA ILE A 35 -5.62 -22.04 -9.13
C ILE A 35 -4.50 -21.29 -8.40
N LEU A 36 -4.80 -20.69 -7.24
CA LEU A 36 -3.84 -19.90 -6.47
C LEU A 36 -2.82 -20.72 -5.67
N ASN A 37 -2.98 -22.05 -5.59
CA ASN A 37 -2.02 -22.96 -4.95
C ASN A 37 -1.32 -23.85 -5.99
N PRO A 38 -0.39 -23.32 -6.81
CA PRO A 38 0.50 -24.18 -7.59
C PRO A 38 1.33 -25.01 -6.61
N THR A 39 1.05 -26.31 -6.60
CA THR A 39 1.80 -27.31 -5.85
C THR A 39 3.26 -27.23 -6.28
N HIS A 40 4.16 -27.10 -5.31
CA HIS A 40 5.61 -27.13 -5.48
C HIS A 40 6.04 -28.21 -6.49
N ILE A 41 6.48 -27.77 -7.68
CA ILE A 41 7.36 -28.56 -8.53
C ILE A 41 8.78 -28.23 -8.08
N PRO A 42 9.51 -29.15 -7.43
CA PRO A 42 10.93 -28.94 -7.14
C PRO A 42 11.73 -29.17 -8.42
N THR A 43 12.00 -28.11 -9.18
CA THR A 43 12.98 -28.16 -10.26
C THR A 43 14.39 -28.05 -9.64
N HIS A 44 14.95 -29.18 -9.24
CA HIS A 44 16.39 -29.29 -8.97
C HIS A 44 17.14 -29.20 -10.31
N ILE A 45 17.58 -27.99 -10.68
CA ILE A 45 18.60 -27.79 -11.70
C ILE A 45 19.85 -27.31 -10.96
N PRO A 46 20.93 -28.10 -10.89
CA PRO A 46 22.21 -27.63 -10.39
C PRO A 46 22.87 -26.76 -11.47
N THR A 47 22.94 -25.46 -11.22
CA THR A 47 23.78 -24.54 -12.01
C THR A 47 25.24 -24.79 -11.65
N GLN A 48 26.03 -25.29 -12.59
CA GLN A 48 27.48 -25.34 -12.44
C GLN A 48 28.05 -23.91 -12.51
N ASP A 49 28.73 -23.52 -11.43
CA ASP A 49 29.56 -22.33 -11.38
C ASP A 49 30.74 -22.47 -12.34
N SER A 50 30.70 -21.77 -13.48
CA SER A 50 31.90 -21.44 -14.23
C SER A 50 32.41 -20.08 -13.80
N LEU A 51 33.46 -20.08 -12.98
CA LEU A 51 34.29 -18.92 -12.71
C LEU A 51 34.95 -18.45 -14.02
N GLN A 52 34.41 -17.41 -14.65
CA GLN A 52 35.15 -16.64 -15.65
C GLN A 52 35.51 -15.27 -15.06
N GLN A 53 36.80 -15.14 -14.75
CA GLN A 53 37.45 -13.89 -14.41
C GLN A 53 37.25 -12.87 -15.54
N THR A 54 36.67 -11.72 -15.24
CA THR A 54 36.73 -10.56 -16.13
C THR A 54 38.10 -9.89 -15.99
N ASN A 55 38.91 -10.05 -17.03
CA ASN A 55 40.14 -9.30 -17.23
C ASN A 55 39.82 -7.79 -17.25
N ARG A 56 40.27 -7.08 -16.21
CA ARG A 56 40.30 -5.62 -16.19
C ARG A 56 41.30 -5.14 -17.23
N HIS A 57 40.81 -4.58 -18.34
CA HIS A 57 41.62 -3.77 -19.23
C HIS A 57 41.93 -2.44 -18.52
N SER A 58 43.19 -2.27 -18.10
CA SER A 58 43.76 -0.99 -17.71
C SER A 58 43.96 -0.14 -18.97
N ILE A 59 43.26 0.99 -19.06
CA ILE A 59 43.52 2.01 -20.09
C ILE A 59 44.75 2.82 -19.64
N PRO A 60 45.84 2.88 -20.42
CA PRO A 60 46.93 3.81 -20.19
C PRO A 60 46.55 5.18 -20.76
N THR A 61 46.46 6.20 -19.91
CA THR A 61 46.44 7.61 -20.34
C THR A 61 47.85 8.17 -20.26
N ASP A 62 48.49 8.30 -21.41
CA ASP A 62 49.56 9.26 -21.65
C ASP A 62 49.54 9.62 -23.14
N ASN A 63 49.13 10.85 -23.47
CA ASN A 63 49.92 11.69 -24.37
C ASN A 63 49.49 13.15 -24.38
N LEU A 64 50.51 13.99 -24.27
CA LEU A 64 50.57 15.44 -24.40
C LEU A 64 50.38 15.88 -25.85
N ASN A 65 49.58 16.93 -26.09
CA ASN A 65 50.02 18.20 -26.70
C ASN A 65 48.84 19.11 -27.13
N GLU A 66 49.12 20.41 -27.15
CA GLU A 66 48.39 21.55 -27.78
C GLU A 66 47.52 22.47 -26.89
N LEU A 67 48.22 23.35 -26.17
CA LEU A 67 48.27 24.81 -26.41
C LEU A 67 46.94 25.58 -26.57
N TYR A 68 46.38 26.11 -25.47
CA TYR A 68 45.71 27.42 -25.47
C TYR A 68 45.93 28.17 -24.15
N ASN A 69 46.49 29.38 -24.28
CA ASN A 69 46.78 30.32 -23.22
C ASN A 69 45.50 30.88 -22.58
N MET A 70 45.31 30.67 -21.27
CA MET A 70 44.44 31.49 -20.43
C MET A 70 45.08 31.75 -19.06
N PRO A 71 44.84 32.92 -18.45
CA PRO A 71 45.54 33.39 -17.26
C PRO A 71 45.20 32.53 -16.03
N LEU A 72 46.25 32.18 -15.28
CA LEU A 72 46.20 31.37 -14.06
C LEU A 72 45.39 32.06 -12.95
N GLU A 73 44.20 31.54 -12.68
CA GLU A 73 43.54 31.72 -11.39
C GLU A 73 44.29 30.96 -10.30
N ALA A 74 44.33 31.54 -9.10
CA ALA A 74 45.02 31.01 -7.94
C ALA A 74 44.60 29.57 -7.59
N VAL A 75 45.58 28.80 -7.10
CA VAL A 75 45.49 27.40 -6.67
C VAL A 75 44.23 27.15 -5.82
N LYS A 76 43.26 26.42 -6.38
CA LYS A 76 42.17 25.82 -5.61
C LYS A 76 42.77 24.97 -4.51
N SER A 77 42.33 25.18 -3.27
CA SER A 77 42.73 24.38 -2.12
C SER A 77 42.58 22.88 -2.43
N PRO A 78 43.53 22.03 -2.01
CA PRO A 78 43.44 20.60 -2.25
C PRO A 78 42.11 20.07 -1.71
N ILE A 79 41.39 19.35 -2.57
CA ILE A 79 40.22 18.58 -2.19
C ILE A 79 40.70 17.62 -1.11
N SER A 80 40.21 17.78 0.11
CA SER A 80 40.46 16.81 1.16
C SER A 80 39.82 15.50 0.72
N ASP A 81 40.63 14.55 0.27
CA ASP A 81 40.25 13.14 0.06
C ASP A 81 39.98 12.49 1.42
N ILE A 82 38.93 12.93 2.10
CA ILE A 82 38.42 12.26 3.29
C ILE A 82 37.44 11.20 2.80
N SER A 83 37.97 10.18 2.14
CA SER A 83 37.34 8.88 2.13
C SER A 83 37.49 8.33 3.55
N THR A 84 36.42 8.31 4.32
CA THR A 84 36.32 7.41 5.47
C THR A 84 36.15 5.99 4.93
N GLY A 85 37.17 5.53 4.20
CA GLY A 85 37.24 4.18 3.67
C GLY A 85 37.03 3.23 4.82
N ASN A 86 35.88 2.55 4.81
CA ASN A 86 35.42 1.45 5.66
C ASN A 86 36.43 1.00 6.73
N ARG A 87 36.75 1.88 7.68
CA ARG A 87 37.67 1.59 8.77
C ARG A 87 36.91 0.75 9.77
N GLY A 88 36.96 -0.55 9.53
CA GLY A 88 36.71 -1.59 10.52
C GLY A 88 35.31 -1.59 11.10
N VAL A 89 34.32 -2.07 10.33
CA VAL A 89 33.23 -2.82 10.95
C VAL A 89 33.80 -4.23 11.18
N PRO A 90 33.92 -4.71 12.44
CA PRO A 90 34.33 -6.08 12.70
C PRO A 90 33.35 -7.00 11.98
N THR A 91 33.82 -7.66 10.92
CA THR A 91 33.03 -8.62 10.13
C THR A 91 33.08 -10.00 10.78
N ASP A 92 33.42 -10.08 12.06
CA ASP A 92 33.65 -11.33 12.80
C ASP A 92 32.62 -11.56 13.90
N ARG A 93 31.35 -11.48 13.52
CA ARG A 93 30.32 -12.31 14.14
C ARG A 93 29.50 -12.95 13.03
N GLN A 94 29.96 -14.11 12.58
CA GLN A 94 29.05 -15.09 12.01
C GLN A 94 27.97 -15.41 13.05
N THR A 95 26.77 -14.93 12.83
CA THR A 95 25.59 -15.41 13.56
C THR A 95 25.20 -16.76 12.99
N ASN A 96 25.90 -17.82 13.41
CA ASN A 96 25.51 -19.22 13.16
C ASN A 96 24.41 -19.68 14.14
N GLN A 97 23.51 -18.78 14.53
CA GLN A 97 22.35 -19.12 15.33
C GLN A 97 21.09 -18.83 14.51
N GLN A 98 20.54 -19.89 13.94
CA GLN A 98 19.12 -19.94 13.58
C GLN A 98 18.31 -19.51 14.80
N THR A 99 17.56 -18.43 14.64
CA THR A 99 16.50 -18.08 15.59
C THR A 99 15.21 -18.74 15.10
N ASP A 100 15.14 -20.07 15.17
CA ASP A 100 13.85 -20.77 15.16
C ASP A 100 13.24 -20.66 16.55
N ARG A 101 12.93 -19.43 16.98
CA ARG A 101 11.92 -19.22 18.00
C ARG A 101 10.58 -19.20 17.29
N HIS A 102 10.05 -20.38 17.02
CA HIS A 102 8.61 -20.58 16.98
C HIS A 102 8.06 -20.18 18.36
N ILE A 103 7.70 -18.91 18.51
CA ILE A 103 6.72 -18.52 19.50
C ILE A 103 5.40 -19.10 18.99
N ILE A 104 5.10 -20.32 19.46
CA ILE A 104 3.73 -20.80 19.58
C ILE A 104 3.12 -19.95 20.69
N SER A 105 2.88 -18.66 20.40
CA SER A 105 1.90 -17.91 21.16
C SER A 105 0.58 -18.44 20.67
N ASN A 106 -0.08 -19.18 21.56
CA ASN A 106 -1.52 -19.34 21.57
C ASN A 106 -2.19 -17.95 21.56
N THR A 107 -2.19 -17.28 20.41
CA THR A 107 -3.18 -16.26 20.11
C THR A 107 -4.45 -17.02 19.86
N LYS A 108 -5.15 -17.29 20.97
CA LYS A 108 -6.60 -17.46 20.98
C LYS A 108 -7.16 -16.29 20.17
N SER A 109 -7.47 -16.55 18.91
CA SER A 109 -8.33 -15.70 18.11
C SER A 109 -9.59 -15.44 18.95
N PRO A 110 -9.96 -14.18 19.25
CA PRO A 110 -11.26 -13.88 19.82
C PRO A 110 -12.39 -13.95 18.76
N PHE A 111 -12.09 -14.37 17.52
CA PHE A 111 -13.08 -14.53 16.45
C PHE A 111 -13.59 -15.98 16.37
N GLN A 112 -14.09 -16.49 17.48
CA GLN A 112 -15.16 -17.50 17.50
C GLN A 112 -16.19 -17.08 18.55
N ALA A 113 -16.73 -15.87 18.38
CA ALA A 113 -17.95 -15.48 19.06
C ALA A 113 -19.14 -16.08 18.30
N SER A 114 -19.64 -17.17 18.86
CA SER A 114 -21.05 -17.61 18.84
C SER A 114 -22.02 -16.67 18.10
N ILE A 115 -22.36 -17.02 16.87
CA ILE A 115 -23.50 -16.49 16.13
C ILE A 115 -24.77 -17.16 16.73
N THR A 116 -25.19 -16.79 17.95
CA THR A 116 -26.47 -17.28 18.50
C THR A 116 -27.04 -16.52 19.70
N SER A 117 -26.62 -15.27 19.94
CA SER A 117 -27.31 -14.42 20.93
C SER A 117 -27.31 -12.96 20.47
N PRO A 118 -28.42 -12.23 20.66
CA PRO A 118 -28.49 -10.82 20.31
C PRO A 118 -27.37 -10.04 21.03
N PRO A 119 -26.77 -9.03 20.38
CA PRO A 119 -25.67 -8.28 20.97
C PRO A 119 -26.12 -7.69 22.30
N SER A 120 -25.36 -7.98 23.36
CA SER A 120 -25.64 -7.42 24.68
C SER A 120 -25.46 -5.90 24.63
N LEU A 121 -26.28 -5.15 25.37
CA LEU A 121 -26.20 -3.67 25.40
C LEU A 121 -24.80 -3.15 25.72
N LYS A 122 -24.00 -3.91 26.48
CA LYS A 122 -22.59 -3.60 26.77
C LYS A 122 -21.72 -3.61 25.50
N GLN A 123 -21.88 -4.63 24.64
CA GLN A 123 -21.18 -4.71 23.36
C GLN A 123 -21.56 -3.54 22.43
N VAL A 124 -22.83 -3.12 22.44
CA VAL A 124 -23.26 -1.94 21.66
C VAL A 124 -22.56 -0.68 22.16
N SER A 125 -22.48 -0.47 23.48
CA SER A 125 -21.78 0.70 24.04
C SER A 125 -20.27 0.70 23.75
N GLU A 126 -19.62 -0.47 23.75
CA GLU A 126 -18.21 -0.62 23.39
C GLU A 126 -17.97 -0.27 21.91
N VAL A 127 -18.85 -0.74 21.01
CA VAL A 127 -18.79 -0.40 19.58
C VAL A 127 -18.98 1.10 19.38
N LEU A 128 -19.94 1.74 20.05
CA LEU A 128 -20.13 3.20 19.94
C LEU A 128 -18.91 3.99 20.41
N ASN A 129 -18.30 3.60 21.53
CA ASN A 129 -17.08 4.25 22.01
C ASN A 129 -15.91 4.07 21.01
N SER A 130 -15.79 2.88 20.40
CA SER A 130 -14.77 2.63 19.37
C SER A 130 -14.95 3.49 18.12
N LEU A 131 -16.19 3.83 17.75
CA LEU A 131 -16.48 4.73 16.63
C LEU A 131 -16.05 6.17 16.94
N ASP A 132 -16.24 6.63 18.17
CA ASP A 132 -15.79 7.96 18.58
C ASP A 132 -14.27 8.07 18.58
N ASP A 133 -13.57 7.03 19.04
CA ASP A 133 -12.10 7.00 19.00
C ASP A 133 -11.57 6.97 17.56
N LEU A 134 -12.21 6.21 16.68
CA LEU A 134 -11.91 6.22 15.24
C LEU A 134 -12.11 7.61 14.63
N LYS A 135 -13.19 8.31 14.98
CA LYS A 135 -13.47 9.67 14.51
C LYS A 135 -12.42 10.66 15.00
N LYS A 136 -11.96 10.54 16.26
CA LYS A 136 -10.86 11.36 16.80
C LYS A 136 -9.55 11.08 16.06
N ASP A 137 -9.27 9.82 15.74
CA ASP A 137 -8.08 9.42 14.99
C ASP A 137 -8.08 9.99 13.58
N LEU A 138 -9.21 9.86 12.85
CA LEU A 138 -9.38 10.50 11.54
C LEU A 138 -9.18 12.01 11.64
N ARG A 139 -9.83 12.67 12.60
CA ARG A 139 -9.63 14.11 12.82
C ARG A 139 -8.15 14.45 13.03
N ARG A 140 -7.43 13.70 13.85
CA ARG A 140 -6.00 13.93 14.11
C ARG A 140 -5.16 13.77 12.83
N GLN A 141 -5.48 12.81 11.97
CA GLN A 141 -4.78 12.60 10.71
C GLN A 141 -5.04 13.75 9.72
N PHE A 142 -6.31 14.09 9.50
CA PHE A 142 -6.71 15.11 8.52
C PHE A 142 -6.38 16.54 8.96
N LYS A 143 -6.36 16.82 10.28
CA LYS A 143 -5.93 18.12 10.83
C LYS A 143 -4.45 18.44 10.54
N LYS A 144 -3.61 17.43 10.30
CA LYS A 144 -2.21 17.63 9.91
C LYS A 144 -2.05 18.03 8.44
N LEU A 145 -3.11 17.91 7.62
CA LEU A 145 -3.06 18.28 6.21
C LEU A 145 -3.14 19.80 6.03
N THR A 146 -2.21 20.33 5.25
CA THR A 146 -2.27 21.68 4.70
C THR A 146 -3.45 21.82 3.74
N SER A 147 -3.86 23.05 3.43
CA SER A 147 -5.00 23.28 2.55
C SER A 147 -4.77 22.73 1.15
N GLN A 148 -3.52 22.78 0.67
CA GLN A 148 -3.14 22.22 -0.65
C GLN A 148 -3.17 20.69 -0.65
N GLU A 149 -2.63 20.05 0.39
CA GLU A 149 -2.70 18.58 0.50
C GLU A 149 -4.16 18.10 0.61
N MET A 150 -5.00 18.83 1.36
CA MET A 150 -6.42 18.52 1.46
C MET A 150 -7.12 18.67 0.12
N LEU A 151 -6.79 19.71 -0.66
CA LEU A 151 -7.34 19.92 -2.00
C LEU A 151 -6.95 18.78 -2.96
N VAL A 152 -5.69 18.35 -2.94
CA VAL A 152 -5.22 17.21 -3.72
C VAL A 152 -5.95 15.94 -3.31
N PHE A 153 -6.07 15.67 -2.01
CA PHE A 153 -6.80 14.51 -1.51
C PHE A 153 -8.27 14.52 -1.92
N ALA A 154 -8.97 15.65 -1.75
CA ALA A 154 -10.37 15.81 -2.13
C ALA A 154 -10.58 15.58 -3.64
N THR A 155 -9.64 16.06 -4.46
CA THR A 155 -9.68 15.86 -5.91
C THR A 155 -9.53 14.39 -6.29
N ILE A 156 -8.61 13.67 -5.63
CA ILE A 156 -8.44 12.22 -5.80
C ILE A 156 -9.74 11.51 -5.42
N TYR A 157 -10.31 11.85 -4.26
CA TYR A 157 -11.55 11.27 -3.77
C TYR A 157 -12.69 11.42 -4.77
N GLN A 158 -12.89 12.64 -5.26
CA GLN A 158 -13.95 12.95 -6.20
C GLN A 158 -13.77 12.20 -7.53
N LEU A 159 -12.56 12.21 -8.11
CA LEU A 159 -12.28 11.52 -9.37
C LEU A 159 -12.52 10.01 -9.25
N GLU A 160 -12.19 9.42 -8.10
CA GLU A 160 -12.43 8.00 -7.86
C GLU A 160 -13.91 7.68 -7.60
N GLU A 161 -14.67 8.61 -7.02
CA GLU A 161 -16.13 8.51 -6.86
C GLU A 161 -16.86 8.61 -8.21
N GLU A 162 -16.31 9.39 -9.15
CA GLU A 162 -16.71 9.42 -10.57
C GLU A 162 -16.35 8.12 -11.32
N GLY A 163 -15.65 7.18 -10.69
CA GLY A 163 -15.24 5.90 -11.28
C GLY A 163 -14.04 5.99 -12.22
N LEU A 164 -13.30 7.11 -12.19
CA LEU A 164 -12.14 7.31 -13.04
C LEU A 164 -10.88 6.70 -12.42
N ILE A 165 -9.99 6.22 -13.29
CA ILE A 165 -8.64 5.80 -12.88
C ILE A 165 -7.83 7.05 -12.59
N VAL A 166 -7.45 7.24 -11.33
CA VAL A 166 -6.81 8.46 -10.88
C VAL A 166 -5.29 8.40 -11.02
N ASP A 167 -4.78 9.12 -12.01
CA ASP A 167 -3.34 9.28 -12.26
C ASP A 167 -2.82 10.65 -11.86
N TYR A 168 -1.50 10.75 -11.67
CA TYR A 168 -0.85 12.05 -11.45
C TYR A 168 -1.14 13.05 -12.58
N SER A 169 -1.15 12.59 -13.83
CA SER A 169 -1.44 13.44 -14.99
C SER A 169 -2.86 14.03 -14.93
N LEU A 170 -3.85 13.20 -14.61
CA LEU A 170 -5.25 13.62 -14.50
C LEU A 170 -5.47 14.64 -13.35
N ILE A 171 -4.83 14.41 -12.21
CA ILE A 171 -4.92 15.36 -11.08
C ILE A 171 -4.22 16.68 -11.46
N SER A 172 -3.07 16.59 -12.14
CA SER A 172 -2.28 17.75 -12.54
C SER A 172 -3.05 18.70 -13.46
N THR A 173 -3.79 18.14 -14.43
CA THR A 173 -4.63 18.91 -15.35
C THR A 173 -5.83 19.53 -14.63
N LYS A 174 -6.49 18.81 -13.72
CA LYS A 174 -7.65 19.31 -12.95
C LYS A 174 -7.25 20.45 -11.99
N LEU A 175 -6.09 20.34 -11.34
CA LEU A 175 -5.61 21.34 -10.35
C LEU A 175 -4.69 22.41 -10.94
N LYS A 176 -4.30 22.31 -12.22
CA LYS A 176 -3.32 23.19 -12.87
C LYS A 176 -1.97 23.24 -12.13
N LEU A 177 -1.53 22.09 -11.62
CA LEU A 177 -0.25 21.91 -10.93
C LEU A 177 0.66 20.99 -11.74
N SER A 178 1.97 20.99 -11.47
CA SER A 178 2.87 20.03 -12.12
C SER A 178 2.67 18.62 -11.54
N GLU A 179 2.88 17.58 -12.36
CA GLU A 179 2.81 16.18 -11.90
C GLU A 179 3.78 15.89 -10.75
N SER A 180 4.97 16.51 -10.78
CA SER A 180 5.96 16.42 -9.69
C SER A 180 5.40 16.98 -8.38
N SER A 181 4.71 18.12 -8.43
CA SER A 181 4.06 18.70 -7.24
C SER A 181 2.97 17.78 -6.71
N ILE A 182 2.12 17.22 -7.57
CA ILE A 182 1.08 16.27 -7.16
C ILE A 182 1.71 15.03 -6.50
N ARG A 183 2.77 14.48 -7.08
CA ARG A 183 3.51 13.34 -6.51
C ARG A 183 4.02 13.65 -5.11
N ASP A 184 4.61 14.83 -4.91
CA ASP A 184 5.13 15.26 -3.62
C ASP A 184 4.00 15.46 -2.59
N TYR A 185 2.87 16.05 -2.99
CA TYR A 185 1.70 16.18 -2.12
C TYR A 185 1.12 14.83 -1.75
N ALA A 186 0.96 13.90 -2.70
CA ALA A 186 0.51 12.54 -2.43
C ALA A 186 1.44 11.82 -1.44
N LEU A 187 2.75 11.95 -1.61
CA LEU A 187 3.74 11.37 -0.69
C LEU A 187 3.63 11.98 0.71
N LYS A 188 3.43 13.31 0.82
CA LYS A 188 3.24 13.99 2.12
C LYS A 188 1.95 13.55 2.80
N ILE A 189 0.85 13.39 2.06
CA ILE A 189 -0.43 12.88 2.57
C ILE A 189 -0.22 11.48 3.18
N MET A 190 0.44 10.57 2.45
CA MET A 190 0.76 9.23 2.94
C MET A 190 1.65 9.27 4.19
N ARG A 191 2.70 10.11 4.21
CA ARG A 191 3.61 10.26 5.37
C ARG A 191 2.90 10.80 6.60
N LYS A 192 1.83 11.58 6.44
CA LYS A 192 1.02 12.10 7.55
C LYS A 192 0.04 11.06 8.13
N GLY A 193 -0.01 9.86 7.54
CA GLY A 193 -0.84 8.75 7.98
C GLY A 193 -2.28 8.83 7.48
N VAL A 194 -2.54 9.65 6.45
CA VAL A 194 -3.85 9.68 5.80
C VAL A 194 -3.94 8.49 4.83
N PRO A 195 -5.03 7.69 4.85
CA PRO A 195 -5.14 6.50 4.02
C PRO A 195 -5.19 6.86 2.53
N LEU A 196 -4.10 6.56 1.82
CA LEU A 196 -3.98 6.72 0.37
C LEU A 196 -3.11 5.59 -0.17
N THR A 197 -3.62 4.79 -1.09
CA THR A 197 -2.90 3.68 -1.72
C THR A 197 -2.32 4.12 -3.05
N LYS A 198 -1.13 3.60 -3.34
CA LYS A 198 -0.39 3.84 -4.57
C LYS A 198 -0.17 2.50 -5.26
N ILE A 199 -0.80 2.31 -6.41
CA ILE A 199 -0.71 1.09 -7.20
C ILE A 199 0.12 1.39 -8.45
N LYS A 200 1.13 0.57 -8.73
CA LYS A 200 1.97 0.71 -9.91
C LYS A 200 1.52 -0.30 -10.96
N GLU A 201 0.97 0.19 -12.06
CA GLU A 201 0.51 -0.65 -13.17
C GLU A 201 1.59 -0.70 -14.26
N ASN A 202 2.01 -1.92 -14.64
CA ASN A 202 2.94 -2.20 -15.74
C ASN A 202 4.25 -1.38 -15.71
N ASN A 203 4.72 -1.03 -14.51
CA ASN A 203 5.90 -0.20 -14.26
C ASN A 203 5.92 1.22 -14.84
N LYS A 204 4.91 1.60 -15.62
CA LYS A 204 4.84 2.90 -16.34
C LYS A 204 3.89 3.87 -15.67
N LYS A 205 2.80 3.35 -15.09
CA LYS A 205 1.68 4.16 -14.62
C LYS A 205 1.51 4.00 -13.11
N VAL A 206 1.19 5.09 -12.45
CA VAL A 206 0.92 5.11 -11.01
C VAL A 206 -0.50 5.60 -10.80
N ILE A 207 -1.30 4.72 -10.23
CA ILE A 207 -2.69 4.96 -9.88
C ILE A 207 -2.75 5.24 -8.39
N LEU A 208 -3.49 6.28 -8.02
CA LEU A 208 -3.84 6.57 -6.63
C LEU A 208 -5.26 6.08 -6.37
N SER A 209 -5.46 5.46 -5.21
CA SER A 209 -6.79 5.02 -4.78
C SER A 209 -6.96 5.27 -3.29
N ILE A 210 -8.20 5.50 -2.89
CA ILE A 210 -8.61 5.67 -1.51
C ILE A 210 -9.20 4.35 -1.04
N PRO A 211 -8.68 3.78 0.09
CA PRO A 211 -9.20 2.55 0.64
C PRO A 211 -10.73 2.58 0.80
N LEU A 212 -11.39 1.50 0.37
CA LEU A 212 -12.83 1.37 0.44
C LEU A 212 -13.37 1.51 1.88
N GLU A 213 -12.59 1.09 2.86
CA GLU A 213 -12.90 1.24 4.28
C GLU A 213 -13.13 2.71 4.66
N LEU A 214 -12.25 3.61 4.21
CA LEU A 214 -12.38 5.04 4.48
C LEU A 214 -13.64 5.61 3.82
N LYS A 215 -13.93 5.20 2.58
CA LYS A 215 -15.14 5.62 1.85
C LYS A 215 -16.43 5.19 2.54
N LYS A 216 -16.43 3.99 3.13
CA LYS A 216 -17.58 3.47 3.90
C LYS A 216 -17.76 4.21 5.23
N MET A 217 -16.67 4.66 5.85
CA MET A 217 -16.68 5.30 7.16
C MET A 217 -17.09 6.78 7.10
N ALA A 218 -16.62 7.53 6.10
CA ALA A 218 -16.85 8.96 6.03
C ALA A 218 -16.97 9.47 4.58
N SER A 219 -17.98 10.31 4.36
CA SER A 219 -18.11 11.06 3.10
C SER A 219 -17.02 12.13 2.97
N LEU A 220 -16.72 12.56 1.75
CA LEU A 220 -15.77 13.65 1.49
C LEU A 220 -16.12 14.92 2.30
N GLN A 221 -17.40 15.29 2.35
CA GLN A 221 -17.87 16.46 3.09
C GLN A 221 -17.60 16.32 4.59
N THR A 222 -17.78 15.12 5.14
CA THR A 222 -17.45 14.83 6.54
C THR A 222 -15.96 14.98 6.79
N LEU A 223 -15.09 14.51 5.88
CA LEU A 223 -13.64 14.64 6.01
C LEU A 223 -13.18 16.11 5.96
N ILE A 224 -13.80 16.93 5.11
CA ILE A 224 -13.56 18.38 5.06
C ILE A 224 -13.96 19.03 6.39
N ALA A 225 -15.16 18.75 6.89
CA ALA A 225 -15.64 19.29 8.16
C ALA A 225 -14.73 18.88 9.34
N LEU A 226 -14.26 17.63 9.37
CA LEU A 226 -13.35 17.16 10.43
C LEU A 226 -12.02 17.92 10.48
N ARG A 227 -11.57 18.49 9.36
CA ARG A 227 -10.34 19.30 9.31
C ARG A 227 -10.55 20.71 9.85
N GLU A 228 -11.71 21.30 9.57
CA GLU A 228 -12.02 22.70 9.92
C GLU A 228 -12.33 22.90 11.41
N ILE A 229 -12.84 21.86 12.07
CA ILE A 229 -13.14 21.84 13.51
C ILE A 229 -11.85 21.62 14.32
#